data_AF-U6L2V0-F1
#
_entry.id   AF-U6L2V0-F1
#
_cell.length_a   1.000
_cell.length_b   1.000
_cell.length_c   1.000
_cell.angle_alpha   90.00
_cell.angle_beta   90.00
_cell.angle_gamma   90.00
#
_symmetry.space_group_name_H-M   'P 1'
#
loop_
_entity.id
_entity.type
_entity.pdbx_description
1 polymer ?
#
loop_
_entity_poly.entity_id
_entity_poly.type
_entity_poly.pdbx_seq_one_letter_code
_entity_poly.pdbx_strand_id
1 'polypeptide(L)'
;MAFAALWIGSLCFAGLGLLLCLLLPLLLMRPQNLNTLTKGEMLKLIISLVTTTIVCLWLFWIVVYMSQMYPLIAPERSSHQ
;
A
#
# COMPACT_ATOMS: atom_id res chain seq x y z
N MET A 1 11.82 15.92 -11.98
CA MET A 1 11.70 14.44 -11.89
C MET A 1 11.09 13.96 -10.57
N ALA A 2 11.44 14.55 -9.42
CA ALA A 2 10.93 14.09 -8.12
C ALA A 2 9.40 14.20 -7.92
N PHE A 3 8.78 15.30 -8.37
CA PHE A 3 7.31 15.45 -8.31
C PHE A 3 6.54 14.46 -9.20
N ALA A 4 7.14 14.01 -10.31
CA ALA A 4 6.52 12.99 -11.15
C ALA A 4 6.45 11.64 -10.43
N ALA A 5 7.50 11.29 -9.67
CA ALA A 5 7.52 10.06 -8.87
C ALA A 5 6.42 10.06 -7.79
N LEU A 6 6.11 11.22 -7.19
CA LEU A 6 5.01 11.35 -6.23
C LEU A 6 3.65 11.00 -6.86
N TRP A 7 3.38 11.55 -8.05
CA TRP A 7 2.13 11.30 -8.77
C TRP A 7 2.02 9.84 -9.25
N ILE A 8 3.09 9.32 -9.87
CA ILE A 8 3.13 7.95 -10.38
C ILE A 8 3.01 6.94 -9.23
N GLY A 9 3.75 7.14 -8.14
CA GLY A 9 3.68 6.28 -6.96
C GLY A 9 2.30 6.28 -6.33
N SER A 10 1.68 7.46 -6.15
CA SER A 10 0.33 7.56 -5.58
C SER A 10 -0.73 6.88 -6.44
N LEU A 11 -0.66 7.04 -7.77
CA LEU A 11 -1.53 6.33 -8.71
C LEU A 11 -1.30 4.81 -8.66
N CYS A 12 -0.05 4.37 -8.51
CA CYS A 12 0.29 2.96 -8.40
C CYS A 12 -0.30 2.33 -7.13
N PHE A 13 -0.18 2.98 -5.97
CA PHE A 13 -0.79 2.50 -4.72
C PHE A 13 -2.32 2.50 -4.79
N ALA A 14 -2.93 3.53 -5.37
CA ALA A 14 -4.38 3.60 -5.57
C ALA A 14 -4.89 2.49 -6.50
N GLY A 15 -4.22 2.28 -7.64
CA GLY A 15 -4.53 1.22 -8.60
C GLY A 15 -4.35 -0.17 -8.00
N LEU A 16 -3.26 -0.40 -7.26
CA LEU A 16 -3.02 -1.66 -6.55
C LEU A 16 -4.10 -1.95 -5.51
N GLY A 17 -4.51 -0.94 -4.74
CA GLY A 17 -5.59 -1.08 -3.76
C GLY A 17 -6.94 -1.41 -4.39
N LEU A 18 -7.30 -0.73 -5.49
CA LEU A 18 -8.52 -1.04 -6.25
C LEU A 18 -8.48 -2.45 -6.84
N LEU A 19 -7.35 -2.86 -7.41
CA LEU A 19 -7.16 -4.18 -7.97
C LEU A 19 -7.31 -5.27 -6.88
N LEU A 20 -6.66 -5.09 -5.73
CA LEU A 20 -6.73 -6.03 -4.61
C LEU A 20 -8.14 -6.09 -4.01
N CYS A 21 -8.83 -4.95 -3.88
CA CYS A 21 -10.23 -4.92 -3.43
C CYS A 21 -11.17 -5.72 -4.35
N LEU A 22 -10.86 -5.89 -5.64
CA LEU A 22 -11.64 -6.72 -6.56
C LEU A 22 -11.16 -8.18 -6.57
N LEU A 23 -9.85 -8.42 -6.61
CA LEU A 23 -9.28 -9.76 -6.71
C LEU A 23 -9.44 -10.58 -5.43
N LEU A 24 -9.26 -9.99 -4.24
CA LEU A 24 -9.34 -10.73 -2.97
C LEU A 24 -10.73 -11.31 -2.72
N PRO A 25 -11.83 -10.55 -2.87
CA PRO A 25 -13.17 -11.13 -2.79
C PRO A 25 -13.38 -12.28 -3.77
N LEU A 26 -12.89 -12.17 -5.01
CA LEU A 26 -13.05 -13.23 -6.01
C LEU A 26 -12.27 -14.51 -5.64
N LEU A 27 -11.06 -14.36 -5.11
CA LEU A 27 -10.23 -15.49 -4.67
C LEU A 27 -10.73 -16.13 -3.36
N LEU A 28 -11.10 -15.32 -2.38
CA LEU A 28 -11.51 -15.76 -1.04
C LEU A 28 -12.97 -16.20 -0.97
N MET A 29 -13.85 -15.73 -1.86
CA MET A 29 -15.21 -16.26 -2.01
C MET A 29 -15.27 -17.66 -2.65
N ARG A 30 -14.12 -18.26 -3.02
CA ARG A 30 -14.10 -19.70 -3.28
C ARG A 30 -14.72 -20.43 -2.09
N PRO A 31 -15.49 -21.51 -2.34
CA PRO A 31 -16.29 -22.16 -1.32
C PRO A 31 -15.39 -22.83 -0.27
N GLN A 32 -14.93 -22.05 0.71
CA GLN A 32 -14.44 -22.57 1.98
C GLN A 32 -15.63 -22.77 2.90
N ASN A 33 -15.56 -23.85 3.68
CA ASN A 33 -16.56 -24.28 4.65
C ASN A 33 -16.54 -23.34 5.89
N LEU A 34 -16.78 -22.04 5.69
CA LEU A 34 -16.98 -21.07 6.76
C LEU A 34 -18.45 -21.11 7.18
N ASN A 35 -18.77 -22.08 8.04
CA ASN A 35 -20.13 -22.36 8.48
C ASN A 35 -20.71 -21.29 9.44
N THR A 36 -19.95 -20.23 9.75
CA THR A 36 -20.28 -19.24 10.79
C THR A 36 -20.27 -17.78 10.33
N LEU A 37 -19.77 -17.46 9.13
CA LEU A 37 -19.56 -16.08 8.69
C LEU A 37 -20.43 -15.74 7.48
N THR A 38 -21.22 -14.66 7.59
CA THR A 38 -22.06 -14.22 6.46
C THR A 38 -21.18 -13.63 5.37
N LYS A 39 -21.45 -13.97 4.09
CA LYS A 39 -20.67 -13.47 2.92
C LYS A 39 -20.49 -11.95 2.91
N GLY A 40 -21.50 -11.21 3.39
CA GLY A 40 -21.47 -9.74 3.48
C GLY A 40 -20.51 -9.21 4.56
N GLU A 41 -20.35 -9.91 5.67
CA GLU A 41 -19.41 -9.54 6.73
C GLU A 41 -17.96 -9.79 6.28
N MET A 42 -17.72 -10.90 5.59
CA MET A 42 -16.43 -11.20 4.98
C MET A 42 -16.01 -10.15 3.96
N LEU A 43 -16.93 -9.67 3.11
CA LEU A 43 -16.65 -8.57 2.17
C LEU A 43 -16.26 -7.28 2.88
N LYS A 44 -17.03 -6.88 3.90
CA LYS A 44 -16.72 -5.68 4.68
C LYS A 44 -15.35 -5.76 5.33
N LEU A 45 -15.01 -6.93 5.87
CA LEU A 45 -13.72 -7.19 6.51
C LEU A 45 -12.57 -7.17 5.50
N ILE A 46 -12.72 -7.78 4.33
CA ILE A 46 -11.71 -7.76 3.27
C ILE A 46 -11.47 -6.32 2.80
N ILE A 47 -12.54 -5.58 2.51
CA ILE A 47 -12.43 -4.20 2.02
C ILE A 47 -11.73 -3.33 3.07
N SER A 48 -12.16 -3.38 4.33
CA SER A 48 -11.57 -2.55 5.39
C SER A 48 -10.10 -2.88 5.64
N LEU A 49 -9.73 -4.16 5.59
CA LEU A 49 -8.35 -4.62 5.76
C LEU A 49 -7.47 -4.12 4.61
N VAL A 50 -7.88 -4.36 3.36
CA VAL A 50 -7.13 -3.95 2.16
C VAL A 50 -6.97 -2.43 2.10
N THR A 51 -8.04 -1.66 2.36
CA THR A 51 -7.95 -0.19 2.34
C THR A 51 -7.00 0.32 3.41
N THR A 52 -7.06 -0.23 4.64
CA THR A 52 -6.19 0.20 5.73
C THR A 52 -4.73 -0.13 5.42
N THR A 53 -4.45 -1.33 4.93
CA THR A 53 -3.08 -1.73 4.56
C THR A 53 -2.50 -0.84 3.47
N ILE A 54 -3.25 -0.56 2.39
CA ILE A 54 -2.76 0.26 1.28
C ILE A 54 -2.52 1.70 1.74
N VAL A 55 -3.40 2.27 2.56
CA VAL A 55 -3.21 3.63 3.10
C VAL A 55 -1.96 3.68 4.00
N CYS A 56 -1.76 2.71 4.88
CA CYS A 56 -0.56 2.65 5.73
C CYS A 56 0.72 2.53 4.92
N LEU A 57 0.75 1.66 3.90
CA LEU A 57 1.93 1.49 3.04
C LEU A 57 2.21 2.75 2.21
N TRP A 58 1.18 3.41 1.69
CA TRP A 58 1.31 4.67 0.96
C TRP A 58 1.85 5.79 1.85
N LEU A 59 1.33 5.92 3.09
CA LEU A 59 1.82 6.89 4.07
C LEU A 59 3.29 6.64 4.45
N PHE A 60 3.66 5.38 4.67
CA PHE A 60 5.04 5.03 4.96
C PHE A 60 5.97 5.42 3.80
N TRP A 61 5.59 5.07 2.57
CA TRP A 61 6.36 5.39 1.38
C TRP A 61 6.53 6.90 1.17
N ILE A 62 5.44 7.67 1.26
CA ILE A 62 5.49 9.11 0.99
C ILE A 62 6.35 9.84 2.02
N VAL A 63 6.29 9.46 3.30
CA VAL A 63 7.10 10.06 4.36
C VAL A 63 8.59 9.81 4.12
N VAL A 64 8.97 8.56 3.83
CA VAL A 64 10.37 8.19 3.54
C VAL A 64 10.87 8.86 2.26
N TYR A 65 10.02 9.04 1.26
CA TYR A 65 10.38 9.73 0.03
C TYR A 65 10.60 11.23 0.27
N MET A 66 9.68 11.89 0.99
CA MET A 66 9.75 13.31 1.29
C MET A 66 10.96 13.67 2.15
N SER A 67 11.35 12.82 3.11
CA SER A 67 12.53 13.06 3.94
C SER A 67 13.84 13.13 3.16
N GLN A 68 13.86 12.56 1.95
CA GLN A 68 15.04 12.53 1.07
C GLN A 68 15.00 13.58 -0.06
N MET A 69 13.89 14.32 -0.24
CA MET A 69 13.80 15.29 -1.36
C MET A 69 14.68 16.53 -1.16
N TYR A 70 14.85 16.99 0.09
CA TYR A 70 15.71 18.14 0.44
C TYR A 70 16.54 17.80 1.68
N PRO A 71 17.58 16.96 1.54
CA PRO A 71 18.39 16.54 2.68
C PRO A 71 19.24 17.70 3.18
N LEU A 72 19.20 17.93 4.49
CA LEU A 72 20.05 18.92 5.18
C LEU A 72 21.44 18.35 5.52
N ILE A 73 21.55 17.02 5.59
CA ILE A 73 22.77 16.31 5.94
C ILE A 73 23.12 15.39 4.76
N ALA A 74 24.34 15.52 4.26
CA ALA A 74 24.90 14.62 3.26
C ALA A 74 25.66 13.48 3.95
N PRO A 75 25.69 12.27 3.37
CA PRO A 75 26.46 11.17 3.94
C PRO A 75 27.96 11.50 3.92
N GLU A 76 28.62 11.38 5.07
CA GLU A 76 30.07 11.42 5.15
C GLU A 76 30.64 10.04 4.78
N ARG A 77 31.60 10.01 3.86
CA ARG A 77 32.33 8.80 3.51
C ARG A 77 33.75 8.96 4.01
N SER A 78 34.15 8.18 5.01
CA SER A 78 35.58 8.02 5.32
C SER A 78 36.23 7.32 4.14
N SER A 79 37.06 8.05 3.39
CA SER A 79 37.97 7.45 2.43
C SER A 79 39.00 6.66 3.21
N HIS A 80 38.71 5.40 3.53
CA HIS A 80 39.77 4.43 3.85
C HIS A 80 40.59 4.23 2.57
N GLN A 81 41.67 5.01 2.46
CA GLN A 81 42.83 4.66 1.65
C GLN A 81 43.59 3.52 2.35
#